data_AF-A0A818D9G4-F1
#
_entry.id   AF-A0A818D9G4-F1
#
_cell.length_a   1.000
_cell.length_b   1.000
_cell.length_c   1.000
_cell.angle_alpha   90.00
_cell.angle_beta   90.00
_cell.angle_gamma   90.00
#
_symmetry.space_group_name_H-M   'P 1'
#
loop_
_entity.id
_entity.type
_entity.pdbx_description
1 polymer ?
#
loop_
_entity_poly.entity_id
_entity_poly.type
_entity_poly.pdbx_seq_one_letter_code
_entity_poly.pdbx_strand_id
1 'polypeptide(L)'
;MIGKVYGNLANVYGETQQTDQCLAYMLKALDIMTKAHGDRHEDTAACYNNLGTYYRDQKMYNEALKNHKKAIMIRETVLPKDHLDIAHSYNNIGVVYEGMNEFDTAANYYKLSLDIKRTRLGKSHSSYKITLQNYEDLRNKMNQQTTKIALFMVGRTQTGKSSFGNLVAGEKVFKSGRAINGVTKECQLSEVKMLTIVDTPGFGTCANDAKVRETIQKTVDRVSKKVDVIFILVFLPCGDLDEQNEMSVYKELTTIFGNAALKSKSIAVLSYADNVEQSSSSIFSAVDQYLNDDNTTLLHFIEKNHGNRYLAVYNQSNNTTYKQEVYDKLMQLINSLLFQ
;
A
#
# COMPACT_ATOMS: atom_id res chain seq x y z
N MET A 1 -25.81 25.90 -25.79
CA MET A 1 -26.02 25.20 -27.10
C MET A 1 -24.80 25.35 -28.03
N ILE A 2 -24.19 26.54 -28.13
CA ILE A 2 -22.99 26.80 -28.95
C ILE A 2 -21.73 26.08 -28.40
N GLY A 3 -21.56 25.95 -27.07
CA GLY A 3 -20.41 25.23 -26.48
C GLY A 3 -20.37 23.74 -26.83
N LYS A 4 -21.53 23.09 -26.96
CA LYS A 4 -21.65 21.69 -27.44
C LYS A 4 -21.32 21.56 -28.92
N VAL A 5 -21.69 22.56 -29.75
CA VAL A 5 -21.37 22.58 -31.19
C VAL A 5 -19.87 22.72 -31.43
N TYR A 6 -19.18 23.61 -30.70
CA TYR A 6 -17.73 23.73 -30.80
C TYR A 6 -16.98 22.55 -30.17
N GLY A 7 -17.51 21.95 -29.10
CA GLY A 7 -16.97 20.70 -28.55
C GLY A 7 -17.05 19.52 -29.52
N ASN A 8 -18.15 19.41 -30.27
CA ASN A 8 -18.30 18.41 -31.32
C ASN A 8 -17.39 18.70 -32.53
N LEU A 9 -17.25 19.97 -32.94
CA LEU A 9 -16.31 20.36 -34.00
C LEU A 9 -14.86 20.05 -33.61
N ALA A 10 -14.49 20.33 -32.36
CA ALA A 10 -13.17 19.99 -31.83
C ALA A 10 -12.87 18.49 -31.88
N ASN A 11 -13.84 17.64 -31.52
CA ASN A 11 -13.70 16.18 -31.63
C ASN A 11 -13.52 15.75 -33.09
N VAL A 12 -14.27 16.34 -34.03
CA VAL A 12 -14.15 16.06 -35.47
C VAL A 12 -12.79 16.49 -36.04
N TYR A 13 -12.25 17.64 -35.62
CA TYR A 13 -10.92 18.08 -36.07
C TYR A 13 -9.77 17.34 -35.40
N GLY A 14 -9.97 16.82 -34.18
CA GLY A 14 -9.01 15.93 -33.51
C GLY A 14 -8.76 14.62 -34.26
N GLU A 15 -9.79 14.08 -34.92
CA GLU A 15 -9.71 12.85 -35.72
C GLU A 15 -8.99 13.03 -37.07
N THR A 16 -8.84 14.28 -37.55
CA THR A 16 -8.30 14.60 -38.89
C THR A 16 -6.83 15.06 -38.90
N GLN A 17 -6.11 14.95 -37.78
CA GLN A 17 -4.71 15.40 -37.60
C GLN A 17 -4.46 16.90 -37.88
N GLN A 18 -5.50 17.74 -37.90
CA GLN A 18 -5.40 19.20 -38.01
C GLN A 18 -5.39 19.84 -36.61
N THR A 19 -4.37 19.52 -35.83
CA THR A 19 -4.26 19.87 -34.40
C THR A 19 -4.29 21.37 -34.11
N ASP A 20 -3.68 22.18 -34.98
CA ASP A 20 -3.51 23.63 -34.75
C ASP A 20 -4.81 24.41 -35.01
N GLN A 21 -5.59 23.97 -36.01
CA GLN A 21 -6.89 24.57 -36.32
C GLN A 21 -7.91 24.25 -35.23
N CYS A 22 -7.88 23.03 -34.68
CA CYS A 22 -8.74 22.62 -33.57
C CYS A 22 -8.54 23.52 -32.34
N LEU A 23 -7.28 23.74 -31.95
CA LEU A 23 -6.95 24.63 -30.82
C LEU A 23 -7.40 26.07 -31.07
N ALA A 24 -7.19 26.60 -32.28
CA ALA A 24 -7.63 27.94 -32.64
C ALA A 24 -9.16 28.10 -32.51
N TYR A 25 -9.95 27.11 -32.94
CA TYR A 25 -11.40 27.13 -32.78
C TYR A 25 -11.82 27.02 -31.31
N MET A 26 -11.17 26.18 -30.50
CA MET A 26 -11.46 26.08 -29.07
C MET A 26 -11.17 27.40 -28.32
N LEU A 27 -10.07 28.06 -28.63
CA LEU A 27 -9.72 29.36 -28.04
C LEU A 27 -10.70 30.46 -28.47
N LYS A 28 -11.12 30.47 -29.74
CA LYS A 28 -12.14 31.39 -30.24
C LYS A 28 -13.50 31.15 -29.57
N ALA A 29 -13.89 29.89 -29.37
CA ALA A 29 -15.12 29.55 -28.65
C ALA A 29 -15.05 30.02 -27.19
N LEU A 30 -13.91 29.84 -26.51
CA LEU A 30 -13.71 30.35 -25.15
C LEU A 30 -13.86 31.88 -25.09
N ASP A 31 -13.24 32.62 -26.01
CA ASP A 31 -13.35 34.10 -26.07
C ASP A 31 -14.81 34.56 -26.27
N ILE A 32 -15.53 33.92 -27.21
CA ILE A 32 -16.94 34.23 -27.46
C ILE A 32 -17.79 33.96 -26.22
N MET A 33 -17.59 32.80 -25.56
CA MET A 33 -18.36 32.41 -24.37
C MET A 33 -18.08 33.31 -23.17
N THR A 34 -16.80 33.64 -22.94
CA THR A 34 -16.41 34.60 -21.91
C THR A 34 -17.06 35.96 -22.15
N LYS A 35 -17.09 36.47 -23.40
CA LYS A 35 -17.74 37.76 -23.72
C LYS A 35 -19.26 37.71 -23.59
N ALA A 36 -19.89 36.62 -23.99
CA ALA A 36 -21.35 36.50 -24.01
C ALA A 36 -21.96 36.18 -22.64
N HIS A 37 -21.29 35.35 -21.84
CA HIS A 37 -21.84 34.79 -20.59
C HIS A 37 -20.98 35.07 -19.35
N GLY A 38 -19.77 35.63 -19.52
CA GLY A 38 -18.84 35.89 -18.45
C GLY A 38 -17.95 34.70 -18.10
N ASP A 39 -16.96 34.96 -17.24
CA ASP A 39 -15.94 33.98 -16.85
C ASP A 39 -16.43 32.90 -15.88
N ARG A 40 -17.61 33.09 -15.29
CA ARG A 40 -18.22 32.18 -14.30
C ARG A 40 -19.54 31.62 -14.82
N HIS A 41 -19.53 31.10 -16.04
CA HIS A 41 -20.68 30.43 -16.66
C HIS A 41 -20.37 28.98 -17.04
N GLU A 42 -21.38 28.11 -17.06
CA GLU A 42 -21.23 26.67 -17.36
C GLU A 42 -20.72 26.43 -18.78
N ASP A 43 -21.20 27.18 -19.78
CA ASP A 43 -20.66 27.13 -21.15
C ASP A 43 -19.16 27.51 -21.22
N THR A 44 -18.72 28.48 -20.40
CA THR A 44 -17.30 28.86 -20.29
C THR A 44 -16.48 27.73 -19.66
N ALA A 45 -17.03 27.07 -18.63
CA ALA A 45 -16.42 25.89 -18.02
C ALA A 45 -16.31 24.71 -19.00
N ALA A 46 -17.31 24.52 -19.87
CA ALA A 46 -17.27 23.50 -20.92
C ALA A 46 -16.13 23.75 -21.91
N CYS A 47 -15.89 25.02 -22.28
CA CYS A 47 -14.75 25.38 -23.15
C CYS A 47 -13.40 25.05 -22.50
N TYR A 48 -13.21 25.41 -21.22
CA TYR A 48 -12.02 25.03 -20.47
C TYR A 48 -11.86 23.50 -20.36
N ASN A 49 -12.95 22.76 -20.13
CA ASN A 49 -12.88 21.31 -20.07
C ASN A 49 -12.40 20.71 -21.40
N ASN A 50 -12.87 21.22 -22.53
CA ASN A 50 -12.47 20.75 -23.85
C ASN A 50 -11.01 21.08 -24.16
N LEU A 51 -10.53 22.27 -23.79
CA LEU A 51 -9.11 22.61 -23.88
C LEU A 51 -8.27 21.66 -23.01
N GLY A 52 -8.73 21.33 -21.80
CA GLY A 52 -8.08 20.36 -20.94
C GLY A 52 -7.92 18.99 -21.62
N THR A 53 -9.00 18.50 -22.21
CA THR A 53 -9.02 17.24 -23.00
C THR A 53 -8.03 17.30 -24.16
N TYR A 54 -8.02 18.39 -24.93
CA TYR A 54 -7.09 18.59 -26.04
C TYR A 54 -5.64 18.48 -25.57
N TYR A 55 -5.25 19.24 -24.53
CA TYR A 55 -3.88 19.21 -24.03
C TYR A 55 -3.49 17.85 -23.46
N ARG A 56 -4.43 17.15 -22.81
CA ARG A 56 -4.20 15.77 -22.33
C ARG A 56 -3.89 14.83 -23.49
N ASP A 57 -4.63 14.93 -24.58
CA ASP A 57 -4.45 14.06 -25.75
C ASP A 57 -3.11 14.35 -26.45
N GLN A 58 -2.61 15.58 -26.34
CA GLN A 58 -1.24 15.98 -26.73
C GLN A 58 -0.17 15.66 -25.68
N LYS A 59 -0.52 14.99 -24.57
CA LYS A 59 0.35 14.70 -23.41
C LYS A 59 0.95 15.94 -22.73
N MET A 60 0.36 17.11 -22.93
CA MET A 60 0.69 18.36 -22.26
C MET A 60 -0.07 18.44 -20.92
N TYR A 61 0.36 17.63 -19.95
CA TYR A 61 -0.43 17.38 -18.74
C TYR A 61 -0.59 18.60 -17.83
N ASN A 62 0.41 19.49 -17.75
CA ASN A 62 0.33 20.71 -16.94
C ASN A 62 -0.72 21.69 -17.47
N GLU A 63 -0.76 21.87 -18.80
CA GLU A 63 -1.75 22.68 -19.50
C GLU A 63 -3.13 22.05 -19.39
N ALA A 64 -3.23 20.72 -19.48
CA ALA A 64 -4.47 19.99 -19.26
C ALA A 64 -5.03 20.24 -17.85
N LEU A 65 -4.20 20.08 -16.81
CA LEU A 65 -4.58 20.34 -15.42
C LEU A 65 -5.00 21.79 -15.21
N LYS A 66 -4.27 22.76 -15.76
CA LYS A 66 -4.62 24.18 -15.66
C LYS A 66 -6.04 24.45 -16.18
N ASN A 67 -6.39 23.87 -17.32
CA ASN A 67 -7.70 24.06 -17.94
C ASN A 67 -8.81 23.27 -17.22
N HIS A 68 -8.59 22.00 -16.88
CA HIS A 68 -9.57 21.22 -16.12
C HIS A 68 -9.82 21.79 -14.70
N LYS A 69 -8.79 22.30 -14.01
CA LYS A 69 -8.93 22.96 -12.71
C LYS A 69 -9.72 24.28 -12.80
N LYS A 70 -9.58 25.03 -13.89
CA LYS A 70 -10.46 26.20 -14.14
C LYS A 70 -11.90 25.77 -14.37
N ALA A 71 -12.13 24.75 -15.20
CA ALA A 71 -13.47 24.23 -15.48
C ALA A 71 -14.18 23.75 -14.21
N ILE A 72 -13.49 22.99 -13.36
CA ILE A 72 -14.10 22.47 -12.14
C ILE A 72 -14.38 23.55 -11.11
N MET A 73 -13.48 24.54 -10.95
CA MET A 73 -13.70 25.69 -10.07
C MET A 73 -14.99 26.44 -10.44
N ILE A 74 -15.21 26.69 -11.73
CA ILE A 74 -16.44 27.34 -12.21
C ILE A 74 -17.65 26.46 -11.89
N ARG A 75 -17.61 25.17 -12.25
CA ARG A 75 -18.72 24.22 -12.03
C ARG A 75 -19.08 24.07 -10.56
N GLU A 76 -18.11 23.98 -9.66
CA GLU A 76 -18.36 23.93 -8.20
C GLU A 76 -18.97 25.23 -7.65
N THR A 77 -18.74 26.35 -8.35
CA THR A 77 -19.32 27.65 -7.97
C THR A 77 -20.76 27.81 -8.46
N VAL A 78 -21.09 27.32 -9.66
CA VAL A 78 -22.37 27.61 -10.33
C VAL A 78 -23.35 26.44 -10.40
N LEU A 79 -22.92 25.22 -10.10
CA LEU A 79 -23.75 24.02 -10.13
C LEU A 79 -23.96 23.46 -8.72
N PRO A 80 -25.06 22.71 -8.48
CA PRO A 80 -25.19 21.91 -7.28
C PRO A 80 -23.99 20.96 -7.09
N LYS A 81 -23.58 20.73 -5.84
CA LYS A 81 -22.35 19.96 -5.51
C LYS A 81 -22.31 18.54 -6.09
N ASP A 82 -23.46 17.96 -6.37
CA ASP A 82 -23.63 16.61 -6.91
C ASP A 82 -24.05 16.62 -8.39
N HIS A 83 -23.79 17.72 -9.11
CA HIS A 83 -24.02 17.78 -10.55
C HIS A 83 -23.07 16.85 -11.32
N LEU A 84 -23.57 16.17 -12.35
CA LEU A 84 -22.79 15.18 -13.11
C LEU A 84 -21.58 15.78 -13.84
N ASP A 85 -21.64 17.05 -14.22
CA ASP A 85 -20.50 17.73 -14.85
C ASP A 85 -19.34 17.99 -13.89
N ILE A 86 -19.61 18.10 -12.58
CA ILE A 86 -18.55 18.10 -11.56
C ILE A 86 -17.90 16.71 -11.51
N ALA A 87 -18.71 15.64 -11.53
CA ALA A 87 -18.20 14.28 -11.57
C ALA A 87 -17.37 14.01 -12.84
N HIS A 88 -17.79 14.51 -14.00
CA HIS A 88 -17.01 14.41 -15.24
C HIS A 88 -15.69 15.19 -15.16
N SER A 89 -15.68 16.39 -14.57
CA SER A 89 -14.44 17.14 -14.32
C SER A 89 -13.48 16.35 -13.43
N TYR A 90 -13.94 15.79 -12.31
CA TYR A 90 -13.10 14.98 -11.44
C TYR A 90 -12.51 13.77 -12.17
N ASN A 91 -13.32 13.05 -12.96
CA ASN A 91 -12.81 11.94 -13.77
C ASN A 91 -11.72 12.38 -14.73
N ASN A 92 -11.90 13.50 -15.45
CA ASN A 92 -10.91 14.00 -16.40
C ASN A 92 -9.60 14.40 -15.71
N ILE A 93 -9.68 15.05 -14.54
CA ILE A 93 -8.50 15.36 -13.73
C ILE A 93 -7.80 14.07 -13.28
N GLY A 94 -8.57 13.05 -12.85
CA GLY A 94 -8.04 11.73 -12.50
C GLY A 94 -7.24 11.09 -13.64
N VAL A 95 -7.77 11.11 -14.86
CA VAL A 95 -7.06 10.59 -16.06
C VAL A 95 -5.76 11.34 -16.32
N VAL A 96 -5.72 12.67 -16.12
CA VAL A 96 -4.49 13.45 -16.33
C VAL A 96 -3.43 13.09 -15.29
N TYR A 97 -3.79 12.98 -14.01
CA TYR A 97 -2.86 12.55 -12.96
C TYR A 97 -2.38 11.11 -13.16
N GLU A 98 -3.24 10.22 -13.67
CA GLU A 98 -2.84 8.87 -14.07
C GLU A 98 -1.79 8.91 -15.19
N GLY A 99 -1.96 9.77 -16.20
CA GLY A 99 -0.96 9.98 -17.26
C GLY A 99 0.38 10.53 -16.76
N MET A 100 0.38 11.23 -15.62
CA MET A 100 1.57 11.73 -14.93
C MET A 100 2.18 10.70 -13.95
N ASN A 101 1.59 9.51 -13.81
CA ASN A 101 1.92 8.50 -12.79
C ASN A 101 1.71 8.96 -11.33
N GLU A 102 0.88 9.97 -11.08
CA GLU A 102 0.48 10.37 -9.72
C GLU A 102 -0.77 9.58 -9.28
N PHE A 103 -0.59 8.28 -9.02
CA PHE A 103 -1.72 7.37 -8.87
C PHE A 103 -2.58 7.61 -7.63
N ASP A 104 -2.01 8.01 -6.49
CA ASP A 104 -2.80 8.32 -5.30
C ASP A 104 -3.71 9.53 -5.54
N THR A 105 -3.19 10.56 -6.18
CA THR A 105 -3.94 11.75 -6.58
C THR A 105 -5.06 11.38 -7.56
N ALA A 106 -4.75 10.58 -8.59
CA ALA A 106 -5.72 10.09 -9.56
C ALA A 106 -6.85 9.28 -8.90
N ALA A 107 -6.50 8.39 -7.95
CA ALA A 107 -7.43 7.56 -7.22
C ALA A 107 -8.43 8.40 -6.40
N ASN A 108 -7.96 9.48 -5.76
CA ASN A 108 -8.82 10.41 -5.02
C ASN A 108 -9.84 11.09 -5.95
N TYR A 109 -9.40 11.56 -7.12
CA TYR A 109 -10.30 12.18 -8.09
C TYR A 109 -11.32 11.19 -8.69
N TYR A 110 -10.93 9.95 -8.98
CA TYR A 110 -11.88 8.93 -9.40
C TYR A 110 -12.92 8.61 -8.33
N LYS A 111 -12.53 8.55 -7.04
CA LYS A 111 -13.48 8.36 -5.92
C LYS A 111 -14.51 9.49 -5.84
N LEU A 112 -14.06 10.75 -5.92
CA LEU A 112 -14.97 11.90 -5.93
C LEU A 112 -15.98 11.83 -7.09
N SER A 113 -15.53 11.41 -8.28
CA SER A 113 -16.42 11.20 -9.43
C SER A 113 -17.42 10.05 -9.19
N LEU A 114 -16.93 8.91 -8.67
CA LEU A 114 -17.74 7.74 -8.37
C LEU A 114 -18.82 8.04 -7.33
N ASP A 115 -18.53 8.84 -6.32
CA ASP A 115 -19.49 9.20 -5.27
C ASP A 115 -20.67 9.99 -5.81
N ILE A 116 -20.42 10.99 -6.66
CA ILE A 116 -21.49 11.76 -7.30
C ILE A 116 -22.28 10.87 -8.27
N LYS A 117 -21.60 10.12 -9.15
CA LYS A 117 -22.26 9.25 -10.14
C LYS A 117 -23.08 8.15 -9.48
N ARG A 118 -22.59 7.55 -8.39
CA ARG A 118 -23.33 6.57 -7.59
C ARG A 118 -24.62 7.17 -7.05
N THR A 119 -24.55 8.36 -6.48
CA THR A 119 -25.71 9.04 -5.87
C THR A 119 -26.75 9.44 -6.91
N ARG A 120 -26.31 9.99 -8.06
CA ARG A 120 -27.22 10.53 -9.09
C ARG A 120 -27.73 9.52 -10.11
N LEU A 121 -26.92 8.52 -10.47
CA LEU A 121 -27.22 7.59 -11.56
C LEU A 121 -27.40 6.14 -11.08
N GLY A 122 -26.88 5.79 -9.90
CA GLY A 122 -26.80 4.41 -9.44
C GLY A 122 -25.65 3.61 -10.08
N LYS A 123 -25.35 2.45 -9.49
CA LYS A 123 -24.20 1.61 -9.88
C LYS A 123 -24.38 0.89 -11.23
N SER A 124 -25.62 0.73 -11.70
CA SER A 124 -25.92 0.05 -12.96
C SER A 124 -25.62 0.92 -14.19
N HIS A 125 -25.54 2.24 -14.03
CA HIS A 125 -25.36 3.18 -15.11
C HIS A 125 -23.97 3.10 -15.77
N SER A 126 -23.91 3.19 -17.10
CA SER A 126 -22.68 3.09 -17.89
C SER A 126 -21.59 4.06 -17.46
N SER A 127 -21.90 5.35 -17.27
CA SER A 127 -20.93 6.36 -16.80
C SER A 127 -20.30 6.02 -15.44
N TYR A 128 -21.05 5.42 -14.51
CA TYR A 128 -20.50 4.93 -13.24
C TYR A 128 -19.53 3.77 -13.49
N LYS A 129 -19.96 2.77 -14.27
CA LYS A 129 -19.14 1.60 -14.61
C LYS A 129 -17.82 1.96 -15.30
N ILE A 130 -17.84 2.91 -16.25
CA ILE A 130 -16.63 3.39 -16.92
C ILE A 130 -15.64 4.01 -15.92
N THR A 131 -16.15 4.86 -15.01
CA THR A 131 -15.30 5.48 -13.98
C THR A 131 -14.75 4.44 -13.01
N LEU A 132 -15.56 3.43 -12.67
CA LEU A 132 -15.16 2.34 -11.80
C LEU A 132 -14.08 1.50 -12.46
N GLN A 133 -14.22 1.21 -13.75
CA GLN A 133 -13.20 0.52 -14.54
C GLN A 133 -11.90 1.30 -14.53
N ASN A 134 -11.92 2.61 -14.81
CA ASN A 134 -10.71 3.45 -14.76
C ASN A 134 -10.04 3.42 -13.37
N TYR A 135 -10.84 3.47 -12.30
CA TYR A 135 -10.34 3.36 -10.93
C TYR A 135 -9.74 1.98 -10.62
N GLU A 136 -10.37 0.90 -11.10
CA GLU A 136 -9.88 -0.47 -10.93
C GLU A 136 -8.62 -0.72 -11.75
N ASP A 137 -8.54 -0.21 -12.98
CA ASP A 137 -7.36 -0.28 -13.83
C ASP A 137 -6.19 0.49 -13.22
N LEU A 138 -6.44 1.69 -12.69
CA LEU A 138 -5.47 2.45 -11.91
C LEU A 138 -4.99 1.66 -10.69
N ARG A 139 -5.90 1.03 -9.94
CA ARG A 139 -5.54 0.19 -8.80
C ARG A 139 -4.72 -1.03 -9.23
N ASN A 140 -5.03 -1.61 -10.37
CA ASN A 140 -4.25 -2.70 -10.95
C ASN A 140 -2.87 -2.23 -11.39
N LYS A 141 -2.72 -1.02 -11.94
CA LYS A 141 -1.42 -0.41 -12.25
C LYS A 141 -0.60 -0.14 -10.98
N MET A 142 -1.22 0.40 -9.92
CA MET A 142 -0.60 0.53 -8.59
C MET A 142 -0.17 -0.83 -8.04
N ASN A 143 -1.00 -1.86 -8.24
CA ASN A 143 -0.69 -3.24 -7.83
C ASN A 143 0.39 -3.90 -8.70
N GLN A 144 0.49 -3.57 -9.99
CA GLN A 144 1.53 -4.09 -10.89
C GLN A 144 2.89 -3.41 -10.66
N GLN A 145 2.88 -2.20 -10.11
CA GLN A 145 4.05 -1.56 -9.52
C GLN A 145 4.29 -1.98 -8.06
N THR A 146 3.65 -3.06 -7.56
CA THR A 146 3.89 -3.50 -6.17
C THR A 146 5.34 -3.90 -5.98
N THR A 147 6.00 -3.15 -5.11
CA THR A 147 7.24 -3.55 -4.44
C THR A 147 7.10 -5.00 -3.99
N LYS A 148 7.81 -5.92 -4.64
CA LYS A 148 7.93 -7.30 -4.19
C LYS A 148 8.69 -7.29 -2.89
N ILE A 149 8.09 -7.85 -1.86
CA ILE A 149 8.63 -7.80 -0.50
C ILE A 149 8.99 -9.21 -0.07
N ALA A 150 10.17 -9.40 0.51
CA ALA A 150 10.45 -10.60 1.28
C ALA A 150 10.33 -10.35 2.78
N LEU A 151 9.67 -11.28 3.48
CA LEU A 151 9.59 -11.30 4.95
C LEU A 151 10.46 -12.44 5.46
N PHE A 152 11.63 -12.12 6.02
CA PHE A 152 12.49 -13.10 6.68
C PHE A 152 12.07 -13.23 8.14
N MET A 153 11.43 -14.35 8.47
CA MET A 153 11.09 -14.70 9.85
C MET A 153 12.31 -15.34 10.49
N VAL A 154 12.91 -14.67 11.47
CA VAL A 154 14.17 -15.06 12.10
C VAL A 154 14.05 -15.01 13.62
N GLY A 155 14.91 -15.74 14.32
CA GLY A 155 14.89 -15.82 15.78
C GLY A 155 15.23 -17.22 16.28
N ARG A 156 15.15 -17.43 17.60
CA ARG A 156 15.47 -18.72 18.23
C ARG A 156 14.58 -19.86 17.76
N THR A 157 15.03 -21.09 18.00
CA THR A 157 14.21 -22.27 17.78
C THR A 157 12.97 -22.24 18.69
N GLN A 158 11.84 -22.78 18.21
CA GLN A 158 10.56 -22.84 18.93
C GLN A 158 9.87 -21.50 19.22
N THR A 159 10.23 -20.40 18.55
CA THR A 159 9.53 -19.10 18.68
C THR A 159 8.27 -18.95 17.81
N GLY A 160 7.82 -20.01 17.12
CA GLY A 160 6.56 -19.98 16.36
C GLY A 160 6.62 -19.41 14.94
N LYS A 161 7.82 -19.18 14.38
CA LYS A 161 8.04 -18.67 13.01
C LYS A 161 7.19 -19.36 11.94
N SER A 162 7.27 -20.68 11.83
CA SER A 162 6.53 -21.45 10.81
C SER A 162 5.02 -21.35 10.98
N SER A 163 4.53 -21.30 12.23
CA SER A 163 3.10 -21.11 12.52
C SER A 163 2.63 -19.71 12.11
N PHE A 164 3.42 -18.67 12.39
CA PHE A 164 3.14 -17.31 11.95
C PHE A 164 3.19 -17.18 10.41
N GLY A 165 4.15 -17.83 9.76
CA GLY A 165 4.21 -17.86 8.30
C GLY A 165 2.96 -18.44 7.68
N ASN A 166 2.41 -19.52 8.26
CA ASN A 166 1.13 -20.10 7.83
C ASN A 166 -0.05 -19.16 8.09
N LEU A 167 -0.02 -18.39 9.18
CA LEU A 167 -1.04 -17.37 9.47
C LEU A 167 -1.01 -16.27 8.40
N VAL A 168 0.16 -15.72 8.09
CA VAL A 168 0.32 -14.66 7.08
C VAL A 168 0.00 -15.17 5.68
N ALA A 169 0.36 -16.41 5.36
CA ALA A 169 0.02 -17.05 4.09
C ALA A 169 -1.49 -17.33 3.95
N GLY A 170 -2.20 -17.53 5.06
CA GLY A 170 -3.61 -17.92 5.08
C GLY A 170 -3.84 -19.43 4.87
N GLU A 171 -2.78 -20.21 4.71
CA GLU A 171 -2.82 -21.65 4.46
C GLU A 171 -1.57 -22.35 5.04
N LYS A 172 -1.61 -23.70 5.10
CA LYS A 172 -0.52 -24.50 5.66
C LYS A 172 0.57 -24.77 4.63
N VAL A 173 1.55 -23.87 4.55
CA VAL A 173 2.69 -23.92 3.59
C VAL A 173 4.02 -24.30 4.25
N PHE A 174 4.17 -24.04 5.56
CA PHE A 174 5.37 -24.32 6.34
C PHE A 174 5.14 -25.45 7.35
N LYS A 175 6.23 -26.16 7.68
CA LYS A 175 6.23 -27.23 8.67
C LYS A 175 6.10 -26.63 10.06
N SER A 176 4.94 -26.77 10.70
CA SER A 176 4.72 -26.33 12.08
C SER A 176 4.44 -27.52 13.00
N GLY A 177 5.01 -27.48 14.22
CA GLY A 177 4.80 -28.49 15.26
C GLY A 177 5.58 -28.17 16.54
N ARG A 178 5.08 -28.62 17.70
CA ARG A 178 5.83 -28.59 18.96
C ARG A 178 6.77 -29.78 19.00
N ALA A 179 8.08 -29.51 18.98
CA ALA A 179 9.11 -30.53 19.07
C ALA A 179 10.28 -29.97 19.89
N ILE A 180 10.94 -30.86 20.65
CA ILE A 180 12.14 -30.52 21.44
C ILE A 180 13.24 -29.96 20.53
N ASN A 181 13.29 -30.44 19.28
CA ASN A 181 14.17 -29.91 18.25
C ASN A 181 13.40 -29.10 17.20
N GLY A 182 14.05 -28.09 16.62
CA GLY A 182 13.49 -27.29 15.54
C GLY A 182 13.02 -28.16 14.36
N VAL A 183 11.78 -27.93 13.94
CA VAL A 183 11.17 -28.62 12.80
C VAL A 183 11.73 -28.15 11.45
N THR A 184 12.20 -26.90 11.40
CA THR A 184 12.78 -26.26 10.22
C THR A 184 14.30 -26.37 10.27
N LYS A 185 14.88 -27.17 9.36
CA LYS A 185 16.34 -27.35 9.21
C LYS A 185 16.93 -26.58 8.03
N GLU A 186 16.08 -26.18 7.09
CA GLU A 186 16.42 -25.36 5.91
C GLU A 186 15.39 -24.25 5.75
N CYS A 187 15.74 -23.16 5.07
CA CYS A 187 14.78 -22.10 4.80
C CYS A 187 13.65 -22.59 3.89
N GLN A 188 12.40 -22.39 4.31
CA GLN A 188 11.21 -22.66 3.51
C GLN A 188 10.67 -21.34 2.93
N LEU A 189 10.17 -21.38 1.70
CA LEU A 189 9.67 -20.19 1.01
C LEU A 189 8.23 -20.42 0.55
N SER A 190 7.41 -19.38 0.66
CA SER A 190 6.07 -19.34 0.06
C SER A 190 5.82 -17.96 -0.53
N GLU A 191 5.26 -17.92 -1.74
CA GLU A 191 4.88 -16.68 -2.43
C GLU A 191 3.38 -16.48 -2.30
N VAL A 192 2.97 -15.38 -1.65
CA VAL A 192 1.57 -15.03 -1.42
C VAL A 192 1.36 -13.57 -1.78
N LYS A 193 0.62 -13.31 -2.85
CA LYS A 193 0.40 -11.96 -3.41
C LYS A 193 1.76 -11.29 -3.71
N MET A 194 2.05 -10.15 -3.07
CA MET A 194 3.32 -9.41 -3.21
C MET A 194 4.41 -9.85 -2.21
N LEU A 195 4.12 -10.83 -1.35
CA LEU A 195 5.01 -11.28 -0.28
C LEU A 195 5.71 -12.58 -0.66
N THR A 196 7.03 -12.60 -0.52
CA THR A 196 7.83 -13.83 -0.40
C THR A 196 8.08 -14.06 1.09
N ILE A 197 7.34 -14.98 1.70
CA ILE A 197 7.50 -15.32 3.11
C ILE A 197 8.61 -16.36 3.22
N VAL A 198 9.60 -16.09 4.06
CA VAL A 198 10.76 -16.96 4.28
C VAL A 198 10.79 -17.41 5.73
N ASP A 199 10.48 -18.68 5.98
CA ASP A 199 10.65 -19.33 7.27
C ASP A 199 12.08 -19.84 7.41
N THR A 200 12.81 -19.38 8.43
CA THR A 200 14.19 -19.80 8.65
C THR A 200 14.33 -20.86 9.74
N PRO A 201 15.41 -21.67 9.71
CA PRO A 201 15.84 -22.41 10.88
C PRO A 201 16.05 -21.47 12.08
N GLY A 202 15.85 -22.00 13.28
CA GLY A 202 16.07 -21.24 14.51
C GLY A 202 17.51 -21.37 15.03
N PHE A 203 17.96 -20.32 15.72
CA PHE A 203 19.22 -20.34 16.47
C PHE A 203 19.07 -21.03 17.83
N GLY A 204 20.18 -21.52 18.40
CA GLY A 204 20.34 -21.65 19.85
C GLY A 204 19.97 -22.95 20.56
N THR A 205 19.59 -24.04 19.88
CA THR A 205 19.44 -25.37 20.55
C THR A 205 19.48 -26.59 19.62
N CYS A 206 19.15 -26.45 18.34
CA CYS A 206 18.87 -27.62 17.47
C CYS A 206 19.77 -27.74 16.25
N ALA A 207 20.63 -26.74 16.02
CA ALA A 207 21.50 -26.66 14.86
C ALA A 207 22.81 -25.96 15.23
N ASN A 208 23.86 -26.23 14.46
CA ASN A 208 25.08 -25.44 14.52
C ASN A 208 24.75 -24.03 13.99
N ASP A 209 24.80 -23.02 14.86
CA ASP A 209 24.43 -21.64 14.51
C ASP A 209 25.22 -21.10 13.31
N ALA A 210 26.47 -21.55 13.09
CA ALA A 210 27.22 -21.21 11.89
C ALA A 210 26.58 -21.77 10.62
N LYS A 211 26.04 -23.00 10.68
CA LYS A 211 25.29 -23.62 9.57
C LYS A 211 23.94 -22.94 9.36
N VAL A 212 23.26 -22.54 10.44
CA VAL A 212 22.02 -21.74 10.36
C VAL A 212 22.30 -20.43 9.64
N ARG A 213 23.32 -19.70 10.08
CA ARG A 213 23.78 -18.45 9.45
C ARG A 213 24.05 -18.63 7.96
N GLU A 214 24.85 -19.63 7.59
CA GLU A 214 25.17 -19.93 6.20
C GLU A 214 23.90 -20.23 5.37
N THR A 215 22.97 -20.99 5.93
CA THR A 215 21.71 -21.36 5.27
C THR A 215 20.83 -20.13 5.03
N ILE A 216 20.71 -19.24 6.01
CA ILE A 216 19.95 -18.00 5.88
C ILE A 216 20.65 -17.07 4.89
N GLN A 217 21.97 -16.89 4.98
CA GLN A 217 22.73 -16.02 4.07
C GLN A 217 22.54 -16.43 2.60
N LYS A 218 22.70 -17.71 2.27
CA LYS A 218 22.48 -18.23 0.91
C LYS A 218 21.05 -17.95 0.42
N THR A 219 20.08 -17.99 1.33
CA THR A 219 18.68 -17.70 0.99
C THR A 219 18.46 -16.21 0.76
N VAL A 220 19.08 -15.34 1.59
CA VAL A 220 19.07 -13.88 1.38
C VAL A 220 19.65 -13.53 0.01
N ASP A 221 20.83 -14.06 -0.34
CA ASP A 221 21.50 -13.80 -1.62
C ASP A 221 20.67 -14.24 -2.84
N ARG A 222 19.84 -15.26 -2.67
CA ARG A 222 18.93 -15.76 -3.72
C ARG A 222 17.65 -14.92 -3.82
N VAL A 223 17.06 -14.57 -2.68
CA VAL A 223 15.78 -13.86 -2.61
C VAL A 223 15.95 -12.39 -2.99
N SER A 224 17.04 -11.75 -2.58
CA SER A 224 17.35 -10.34 -2.90
C SER A 224 17.41 -10.04 -4.40
N LYS A 225 17.62 -11.06 -5.24
CA LYS A 225 17.61 -10.94 -6.70
C LYS A 225 16.19 -10.92 -7.32
N LYS A 226 15.16 -11.22 -6.52
CA LYS A 226 13.77 -11.42 -6.98
C LYS A 226 12.77 -10.48 -6.33
N VAL A 227 13.18 -9.76 -5.30
CA VAL A 227 12.34 -8.85 -4.52
C VAL A 227 12.99 -7.48 -4.47
N ASP A 228 12.18 -6.45 -4.32
CA ASP A 228 12.62 -5.06 -4.27
C ASP A 228 13.07 -4.68 -2.84
N VAL A 229 12.40 -5.22 -1.83
CA VAL A 229 12.66 -4.89 -0.41
C VAL A 229 12.63 -6.15 0.45
N ILE A 230 13.53 -6.21 1.44
CA ILE A 230 13.55 -7.24 2.48
C ILE A 230 13.18 -6.60 3.82
N PHE A 231 12.18 -7.17 4.49
CA PHE A 231 11.88 -6.91 5.89
C PHE A 231 12.26 -8.11 6.76
N ILE A 232 12.70 -7.81 7.98
CA ILE A 232 13.23 -8.80 8.93
C ILE A 232 12.29 -8.86 10.12
N LEU A 233 11.58 -9.97 10.27
CA LEU A 233 10.69 -10.23 11.40
C LEU A 233 11.46 -10.99 12.47
N VAL A 234 11.84 -10.31 13.54
CA VAL A 234 12.65 -10.89 14.64
C VAL A 234 11.73 -11.41 15.73
N PHE A 235 11.62 -12.72 15.84
CA PHE A 235 10.72 -13.38 16.80
C PHE A 235 11.36 -13.45 18.18
N LEU A 236 10.67 -12.86 19.15
CA LEU A 236 11.03 -12.81 20.56
C LEU A 236 9.93 -13.52 21.37
N PRO A 237 10.26 -14.47 22.27
CA PRO A 237 9.26 -15.15 23.10
C PRO A 237 8.83 -14.27 24.29
N CYS A 238 7.52 -14.11 24.48
CA CYS A 238 6.94 -13.48 25.65
C CYS A 238 7.04 -14.40 26.89
N GLY A 239 7.49 -13.83 28.01
CA GLY A 239 7.55 -14.53 29.31
C GLY A 239 8.80 -15.38 29.57
N ASP A 240 9.67 -15.56 28.56
CA ASP A 240 10.94 -16.33 28.67
C ASP A 240 12.07 -15.59 27.92
N LEU A 241 12.11 -14.26 28.08
CA LEU A 241 13.10 -13.45 27.40
C LEU A 241 14.44 -13.52 28.15
N ASP A 242 15.42 -14.16 27.51
CA ASP A 242 16.81 -14.15 27.95
C ASP A 242 17.60 -13.17 27.07
N GLU A 243 17.92 -12.01 27.62
CA GLU A 243 18.62 -10.93 26.91
C GLU A 243 19.95 -11.39 26.32
N GLN A 244 20.70 -12.24 27.01
CA GLN A 244 22.01 -12.70 26.54
C GLN A 244 21.84 -13.59 25.30
N ASN A 245 20.85 -14.48 25.33
CA ASN A 245 20.51 -15.32 24.20
C ASN A 245 19.96 -14.51 23.02
N GLU A 246 19.05 -13.56 23.25
CA GLU A 246 18.52 -12.72 22.19
C GLU A 246 19.58 -11.79 21.58
N MET A 247 20.50 -11.26 22.40
CA MET A 247 21.65 -10.49 21.91
C MET A 247 22.63 -11.35 21.11
N SER A 248 22.81 -12.63 21.47
CA SER A 248 23.59 -13.57 20.68
C SER A 248 22.97 -13.76 19.29
N VAL A 249 21.65 -14.03 19.23
CA VAL A 249 20.92 -14.13 17.96
C VAL A 249 20.98 -12.82 17.18
N TYR A 250 20.82 -11.67 17.83
CA TYR A 250 20.88 -10.38 17.14
C TYR A 250 22.25 -10.12 16.48
N LYS A 251 23.35 -10.59 17.09
CA LYS A 251 24.70 -10.53 16.47
C LYS A 251 24.78 -11.42 15.22
N GLU A 252 24.19 -12.62 15.27
CA GLU A 252 24.05 -13.49 14.11
C GLU A 252 23.30 -12.79 12.98
N LEU A 253 22.14 -12.19 13.29
CA LEU A 253 21.34 -11.44 12.33
C LEU A 253 22.07 -10.22 11.78
N THR A 254 22.86 -9.54 12.61
CA THR A 254 23.69 -8.40 12.18
C THR A 254 24.73 -8.84 11.15
N THR A 255 25.28 -10.04 11.31
CA THR A 255 26.22 -10.63 10.35
C THR A 255 25.54 -10.96 9.02
N ILE A 256 24.27 -11.38 9.05
CA ILE A 256 23.52 -11.81 7.86
C ILE A 256 22.95 -10.61 7.07
N PHE A 257 22.25 -9.72 7.75
CA PHE A 257 21.47 -8.64 7.12
C PHE A 257 22.16 -7.28 7.18
N GLY A 258 23.16 -7.12 8.05
CA GLY A 258 23.78 -5.84 8.34
C GLY A 258 22.99 -5.01 9.35
N ASN A 259 23.72 -4.26 10.18
CA ASN A 259 23.14 -3.43 11.24
C ASN A 259 22.17 -2.36 10.72
N ALA A 260 22.47 -1.76 9.56
CA ALA A 260 21.60 -0.74 8.96
C ALA A 260 20.22 -1.30 8.56
N ALA A 261 20.19 -2.50 7.98
CA ALA A 261 18.95 -3.16 7.59
C ALA A 261 18.13 -3.56 8.82
N LEU A 262 18.77 -4.11 9.86
CA LEU A 262 18.09 -4.40 11.11
C LEU A 262 17.49 -3.13 11.73
N LYS A 263 18.23 -2.04 11.82
CA LYS A 263 17.70 -0.79 12.41
C LYS A 263 16.59 -0.14 11.61
N SER A 264 16.56 -0.28 10.29
CA SER A 264 15.60 0.44 9.42
C SER A 264 14.46 -0.41 8.89
N LYS A 265 14.62 -1.73 8.78
CA LYS A 265 13.68 -2.64 8.10
C LYS A 265 13.32 -3.88 8.94
N SER A 266 13.53 -3.83 10.25
CA SER A 266 13.09 -4.92 11.14
C SER A 266 11.90 -4.54 12.03
N ILE A 267 11.09 -5.55 12.31
CA ILE A 267 9.93 -5.51 13.21
C ILE A 267 10.11 -6.65 14.21
N ALA A 268 9.98 -6.36 15.50
CA ALA A 268 9.96 -7.40 16.53
C ALA A 268 8.61 -8.12 16.53
N VAL A 269 8.60 -9.45 16.54
CA VAL A 269 7.39 -10.25 16.65
C VAL A 269 7.37 -10.91 18.04
N LEU A 270 6.48 -10.44 18.90
CA LEU A 270 6.30 -10.93 20.25
C LEU A 270 5.40 -12.16 20.22
N SER A 271 6.06 -13.32 20.19
CA SER A 271 5.44 -14.64 20.10
C SER A 271 5.04 -15.16 21.49
N TYR A 272 4.03 -16.04 21.54
CA TYR A 272 3.46 -16.53 22.80
C TYR A 272 2.91 -15.43 23.71
N ALA A 273 2.37 -14.36 23.12
CA ALA A 273 1.74 -13.30 23.90
C ALA A 273 0.56 -13.82 24.74
N ASP A 274 0.03 -15.02 24.43
CA ASP A 274 -0.97 -15.73 25.25
C ASP A 274 -0.47 -16.01 26.67
N ASN A 275 0.85 -16.11 26.89
CA ASN A 275 1.43 -16.27 28.23
C ASN A 275 1.34 -15.00 29.10
N VAL A 276 1.06 -13.86 28.47
CA VAL A 276 1.04 -12.53 29.09
C VAL A 276 -0.38 -12.04 29.33
N GLU A 277 -1.38 -12.70 28.73
CA GLU A 277 -2.79 -12.34 28.87
C GLU A 277 -3.32 -12.64 30.29
N GLN A 278 -3.10 -11.71 31.20
CA GLN A 278 -3.79 -11.67 32.49
C GLN A 278 -5.06 -10.83 32.32
N SER A 279 -6.18 -11.48 31.99
CA SER A 279 -7.54 -10.94 32.17
C SER A 279 -7.94 -9.66 31.39
N SER A 280 -7.20 -9.22 30.37
CA SER A 280 -7.55 -8.01 29.60
C SER A 280 -8.61 -8.26 28.51
N SER A 281 -9.37 -7.22 28.12
CA SER A 281 -10.37 -7.28 27.04
C SER A 281 -9.80 -7.13 25.62
N SER A 282 -8.51 -6.79 25.48
CA SER A 282 -7.83 -6.61 24.19
C SER A 282 -6.35 -7.04 24.26
N ILE A 283 -5.94 -7.92 23.34
CA ILE A 283 -4.57 -8.44 23.21
C ILE A 283 -3.51 -7.34 23.13
N PHE A 284 -3.78 -6.28 22.37
CA PHE A 284 -2.81 -5.21 22.19
C PHE A 284 -2.60 -4.47 23.51
N SER A 285 -3.66 -4.26 24.30
CA SER A 285 -3.52 -3.65 25.62
C SER A 285 -2.75 -4.51 26.62
N ALA A 286 -2.92 -5.85 26.61
CA ALA A 286 -2.15 -6.73 27.50
C ALA A 286 -0.65 -6.69 27.19
N VAL A 287 -0.28 -6.71 25.90
CA VAL A 287 1.13 -6.66 25.51
C VAL A 287 1.73 -5.28 25.71
N ASP A 288 0.98 -4.22 25.43
CA ASP A 288 1.41 -2.85 25.71
C ASP A 288 1.63 -2.67 27.22
N GLN A 289 0.73 -3.20 28.07
CA GLN A 289 0.93 -3.19 29.53
C GLN A 289 2.18 -3.97 29.93
N TYR A 290 2.35 -5.19 29.44
CA TYR A 290 3.53 -6.01 29.72
C TYR A 290 4.85 -5.35 29.33
N LEU A 291 4.87 -4.63 28.20
CA LEU A 291 6.06 -3.88 27.79
C LEU A 291 6.29 -2.65 28.68
N ASN A 292 5.22 -2.02 29.17
CA ASN A 292 5.27 -0.78 29.95
C ASN A 292 5.43 -1.00 31.47
N ASP A 293 5.25 -2.22 31.99
CA ASP A 293 5.49 -2.52 33.39
C ASP A 293 6.99 -2.30 33.74
N ASP A 294 7.22 -1.65 34.89
CA ASP A 294 8.26 -0.65 35.22
C ASP A 294 9.77 -0.94 34.96
N ASN A 295 10.17 -2.05 34.32
CA ASN A 295 11.56 -2.21 33.85
C ASN A 295 11.76 -3.38 32.87
N THR A 296 10.94 -3.52 31.83
CA THR A 296 11.21 -4.59 30.85
C THR A 296 12.40 -4.23 29.94
N THR A 297 13.51 -4.96 30.15
CA THR A 297 14.65 -5.06 29.21
C THR A 297 14.18 -5.27 27.75
N LEU A 298 13.03 -5.92 27.57
CA LEU A 298 12.40 -6.16 26.28
C LEU A 298 12.00 -4.88 25.53
N LEU A 299 11.30 -3.95 26.18
CA LEU A 299 10.89 -2.71 25.53
C LEU A 299 12.13 -1.90 25.12
N HIS A 300 13.13 -1.81 25.99
CA HIS A 300 14.39 -1.14 25.67
C HIS A 300 15.12 -1.80 24.49
N PHE A 301 15.13 -3.15 24.44
CA PHE A 301 15.68 -3.89 23.32
C PHE A 301 14.93 -3.57 22.02
N ILE A 302 13.59 -3.54 22.05
CA ILE A 302 12.75 -3.23 20.88
C ILE A 302 12.97 -1.79 20.41
N GLU A 303 13.01 -0.83 21.33
CA GLU A 303 13.28 0.57 21.02
C GLU A 303 14.63 0.72 20.33
N LYS A 304 15.67 0.19 20.96
CA LYS A 304 17.06 0.31 20.51
C LYS A 304 17.33 -0.36 19.16
N ASN A 305 16.72 -1.52 18.93
CA ASN A 305 17.07 -2.39 17.79
C ASN A 305 16.02 -2.35 16.66
N HIS A 306 14.78 -1.97 16.98
CA HIS A 306 13.63 -2.02 16.08
C HIS A 306 12.85 -0.70 16.02
N GLY A 307 13.23 0.35 16.76
CA GLY A 307 12.59 1.66 16.69
C GLY A 307 11.12 1.65 17.13
N ASN A 308 10.79 0.91 18.18
CA ASN A 308 9.43 0.70 18.69
C ASN A 308 8.46 0.01 17.71
N ARG A 309 9.01 -0.72 16.72
CA ARG A 309 8.21 -1.48 15.76
C ARG A 309 8.06 -2.91 16.23
N TYR A 310 6.90 -3.25 16.75
CA TYR A 310 6.59 -4.61 17.17
C TYR A 310 5.16 -5.05 16.85
N LEU A 311 4.98 -6.37 16.79
CA LEU A 311 3.71 -7.05 16.55
C LEU A 311 3.55 -8.20 17.56
N ALA A 312 2.45 -8.22 18.29
CA ALA A 312 2.12 -9.29 19.22
C ALA A 312 1.31 -10.41 18.55
N VAL A 313 1.65 -11.67 18.87
CA VAL A 313 0.98 -12.83 18.28
C VAL A 313 0.69 -13.93 19.33
N TYR A 314 -0.57 -14.37 19.38
CA TYR A 314 -1.04 -15.56 20.08
C TYR A 314 -0.89 -16.78 19.19
N ASN A 315 -0.04 -17.71 19.59
CA ASN A 315 0.25 -18.89 18.79
C ASN A 315 -0.90 -19.94 18.84
N GLN A 316 -1.89 -19.76 19.72
CA GLN A 316 -2.98 -20.72 19.95
C GLN A 316 -4.35 -20.28 19.40
N SER A 317 -4.47 -19.08 18.82
CA SER A 317 -5.75 -18.55 18.35
C SER A 317 -6.16 -19.14 16.99
N ASN A 318 -7.33 -19.80 16.95
CA ASN A 318 -7.96 -20.28 15.71
C ASN A 318 -8.98 -19.29 15.12
N ASN A 319 -9.12 -18.10 15.71
CA ASN A 319 -10.11 -17.10 15.33
C ASN A 319 -9.74 -16.42 13.99
N THR A 320 -10.63 -16.48 13.00
CA THR A 320 -10.42 -15.89 11.66
C THR A 320 -10.28 -14.37 11.71
N THR A 321 -11.06 -13.69 12.55
CA THR A 321 -10.97 -12.24 12.74
C THR A 321 -9.60 -11.84 13.27
N TYR A 322 -9.10 -12.58 14.25
CA TYR A 322 -7.76 -12.38 14.82
C TYR A 322 -6.66 -12.51 13.76
N LYS A 323 -6.72 -13.54 12.90
CA LYS A 323 -5.74 -13.73 11.82
C LYS A 323 -5.71 -12.53 10.87
N GLN A 324 -6.88 -11.99 10.53
CA GLN A 324 -6.99 -10.81 9.67
C GLN A 324 -6.42 -9.56 10.35
N GLU A 325 -6.72 -9.33 11.63
CA GLU A 325 -6.18 -8.19 12.40
C GLU A 325 -4.64 -8.21 12.48
N VAL A 326 -4.05 -9.39 12.72
CA VAL A 326 -2.59 -9.55 12.74
C VAL A 326 -1.99 -9.23 11.37
N TYR A 327 -2.60 -9.74 10.29
CA TYR A 327 -2.17 -9.46 8.93
C TYR A 327 -2.25 -7.96 8.61
N ASP A 328 -3.36 -7.31 8.95
CA ASP A 328 -3.58 -5.88 8.68
C ASP A 328 -2.59 -5.01 9.44
N LYS A 329 -2.30 -5.34 10.71
CA LYS A 329 -1.31 -4.61 11.52
C LYS A 329 0.12 -4.82 10.99
N LEU A 330 0.47 -6.03 10.56
CA LEU A 330 1.75 -6.29 9.89
C LEU A 330 1.89 -5.44 8.63
N MET A 331 0.86 -5.39 7.79
CA MET A 331 0.89 -4.61 6.57
C MET A 331 0.97 -3.11 6.83
N GLN A 332 0.30 -2.61 7.88
CA GLN A 332 0.42 -1.22 8.32
C GLN A 332 1.87 -0.86 8.69
N LEU A 333 2.56 -1.72 9.44
CA LEU A 333 3.96 -1.54 9.81
C LEU A 333 4.90 -1.61 8.60
N ILE A 334 4.66 -2.52 7.66
CA ILE A 334 5.45 -2.62 6.43
C ILE A 334 5.29 -1.34 5.59
N ASN A 335 4.05 -0.88 5.41
CA ASN A 335 3.77 0.30 4.61
C ASN A 335 4.39 1.56 5.23
N SER A 336 4.34 1.72 6.55
CA SER A 336 4.98 2.87 7.21
C SER A 336 6.50 2.89 7.00
N LEU A 337 7.14 1.73 6.80
CA LEU A 337 8.58 1.64 6.54
C LEU A 337 8.97 1.72 5.06
N LEU A 338 8.01 1.59 4.14
CA LEU A 338 8.25 1.78 2.71
C LEU A 338 8.24 3.25 2.30
N PHE A 339 7.49 4.09 3.03
CA PHE A 339 7.24 5.50 2.70
C PHE A 339 7.81 6.51 3.73
N GLN A 340 8.80 6.07 4.53
CA GLN A 340 9.69 6.92 5.33
C GLN A 340 10.94 7.28 4.53
#